data_AF-A0A9W3DBP3-F1
#
_entry.id   AF-A0A9W3DBP3-F1
#
_cell.length_a   1.000
_cell.length_b   1.000
_cell.length_c   1.000
_cell.angle_alpha   90.00
_cell.angle_beta   90.00
_cell.angle_gamma   90.00
#
_symmetry.space_group_name_H-M   'P 1'
#
loop_
_entity.id
_entity.type
_entity.pdbx_description
1 polymer ?
#
loop_
_entity_poly.entity_id
_entity_poly.type
_entity_poly.pdbx_seq_one_letter_code
_entity_poly.pdbx_strand_id
1 'polypeptide(L)'
;MQIRTTHWSTVLTLQKCKTFDPIFAALHSQRLAYVLSLSQAIKPPRPKMSDSPPSPTTAGDSQTTAANESDSNAKCQTAIRSLSSIVTTTTIPSTISLLLDDSSVSAAISSLLLLPDSGAGDNNLCRWLYDTFQSAEPLLHLLVLRFVPLIAGLYLSRVPLRQPQAGFEAVLLALYAHETTSRAGQAVTVNIPDLSHPSIYHESSKGPSKNNSTCLNIAVVSSTLDPHGTVRSTRRARIVGVALELYYSEISRMPRESKLDFCKACEKWAGGNGAVMIPHAEEESVVARSEKDGGGGRIHLPWELVQPMMRILGHCLMGTKVEDREVTEAASRACQSLYLRALHDINPKAILAAGSLLRLREMALDPKNQIDQTEISNDNLLSV
;
A
#
# COMPACT_ATOMS: atom_id res chain seq x y z
N MET A 1 68.20 21.78 19.25
CA MET A 1 68.30 22.24 17.85
C MET A 1 66.87 22.38 17.33
N GLN A 2 66.54 23.60 16.87
CA GLN A 2 65.28 24.15 16.32
C GLN A 2 63.94 23.41 16.60
N ILE A 3 62.97 23.94 17.36
CA ILE A 3 62.18 25.21 17.25
C ILE A 3 61.18 25.24 16.07
N ARG A 4 59.88 25.04 16.39
CA ARG A 4 58.70 25.92 16.18
C ARG A 4 57.40 25.07 16.21
N THR A 5 56.58 25.09 17.27
CA THR A 5 55.49 26.08 17.61
C THR A 5 54.41 26.14 16.52
N THR A 6 53.09 26.11 16.73
CA THR A 6 52.18 26.57 17.81
C THR A 6 50.76 26.17 17.35
N HIS A 7 49.89 25.57 18.19
CA HIS A 7 48.89 26.21 19.07
C HIS A 7 47.63 26.82 18.39
N TRP A 8 46.48 26.21 18.73
CA TRP A 8 45.24 26.81 19.27
C TRP A 8 44.05 27.24 18.40
N SER A 9 42.92 26.61 18.75
CA SER A 9 41.62 27.20 19.10
C SER A 9 40.62 27.62 18.03
N THR A 10 39.45 26.96 18.13
CA THR A 10 38.12 27.57 18.23
C THR A 10 37.68 28.53 17.13
N VAL A 11 36.81 28.06 16.23
CA VAL A 11 35.62 28.85 15.87
C VAL A 11 34.41 27.92 15.77
N LEU A 12 33.61 27.98 16.83
CA LEU A 12 32.21 27.63 16.90
C LEU A 12 31.45 28.72 16.11
N THR A 13 30.96 28.45 14.90
CA THR A 13 30.01 29.35 14.23
C THR A 13 28.62 28.71 14.21
N LEU A 14 27.97 28.84 15.37
CA LEU A 14 26.52 28.93 15.48
C LEU A 14 26.05 30.18 14.72
N GLN A 15 25.35 29.99 13.60
CA GLN A 15 24.42 30.99 13.08
C GLN A 15 23.25 30.24 12.43
N LYS A 16 22.25 29.84 13.22
CA LYS A 16 20.96 30.55 13.32
C LYS A 16 20.45 31.05 11.96
N CYS A 17 19.76 30.18 11.22
CA CYS A 17 18.53 30.59 10.54
C CYS A 17 17.36 30.04 11.37
N LYS A 18 16.86 30.90 12.25
CA LYS A 18 15.56 30.76 12.90
C LYS A 18 14.50 31.21 11.89
N THR A 19 13.70 30.27 11.41
CA THR A 19 12.26 30.43 11.20
C THR A 19 11.65 29.08 11.58
N PHE A 20 11.29 29.01 12.86
CA PHE A 20 10.67 27.89 13.54
C PHE A 20 9.18 28.21 13.54
N ASP A 21 8.36 27.53 12.73
CA ASP A 21 6.91 27.78 12.71
C ASP A 21 6.15 26.85 13.67
N PRO A 22 5.13 27.35 14.39
CA PRO A 22 4.61 26.76 15.64
C PRO A 22 3.55 25.65 15.43
N ILE A 23 3.25 25.29 14.18
CA ILE A 23 2.22 24.29 13.83
C ILE A 23 2.64 22.87 14.27
N PHE A 24 3.95 22.61 14.34
CA PHE A 24 4.50 21.32 14.78
C PHE A 24 4.42 21.11 16.30
N ALA A 25 4.28 22.20 17.10
CA ALA A 25 4.11 22.10 18.54
C ALA A 25 2.65 21.83 18.96
N ALA A 26 1.67 22.28 18.16
CA ALA A 26 0.25 22.07 18.45
C ALA A 26 -0.23 20.63 18.16
N LEU A 27 0.24 20.00 17.06
CA LEU A 27 -0.09 18.60 16.73
C LEU A 27 0.54 17.57 17.68
N HIS A 28 1.65 17.91 18.34
CA HIS A 28 2.33 17.03 19.29
C HIS A 28 1.65 17.00 20.66
N SER A 29 0.89 18.06 21.02
CA SER A 29 0.23 18.16 22.33
C SER A 29 -1.16 17.48 22.34
N GLN A 30 -1.93 17.55 21.24
CA GLN A 30 -3.25 16.90 21.16
C GLN A 30 -3.21 15.37 20.98
N ARG A 31 -2.18 14.83 20.30
CA ARG A 31 -2.08 13.36 20.07
C ARG A 31 -1.60 12.58 21.31
N LEU A 32 -0.83 13.22 22.21
CA LEU A 32 -0.42 12.60 23.48
C LEU A 32 -1.55 12.55 24.52
N ALA A 33 -2.46 13.54 24.52
CA ALA A 33 -3.61 13.55 25.42
C ALA A 33 -4.64 12.43 25.11
N TYR A 34 -4.81 12.08 23.84
CA TYR A 34 -5.76 11.02 23.42
C TYR A 34 -5.24 9.60 23.73
N VAL A 35 -3.93 9.37 23.58
CA VAL A 35 -3.29 8.06 23.84
C VAL A 35 -3.21 7.74 25.35
N LEU A 36 -3.07 8.77 26.20
CA LEU A 36 -3.10 8.58 27.66
C LEU A 36 -4.51 8.31 28.19
N SER A 37 -5.56 8.83 27.55
CA SER A 37 -6.96 8.59 27.93
C SER A 37 -7.42 7.15 27.67
N LEU A 38 -6.97 6.55 26.56
CA LEU A 38 -7.33 5.17 26.19
C LEU A 38 -6.59 4.09 27.01
N SER A 39 -5.45 4.42 27.62
CA SER A 39 -4.67 3.47 28.44
C SER A 39 -5.21 3.26 29.86
N GLN A 40 -6.27 3.98 30.29
CA GLN A 40 -6.86 3.83 31.63
C GLN A 40 -8.16 3.02 31.67
N ALA A 41 -8.68 2.57 30.53
CA ALA A 41 -10.02 1.97 30.43
C ALA A 41 -10.06 0.54 29.87
N ILE A 42 -9.17 -0.38 30.28
CA ILE A 42 -9.45 -1.83 30.24
C ILE A 42 -8.77 -2.50 31.44
N LYS A 43 -9.56 -2.91 32.45
CA LYS A 43 -9.17 -3.88 33.49
C LYS A 43 -10.29 -4.94 33.57
N PRO A 44 -10.01 -6.25 33.57
CA PRO A 44 -11.04 -7.28 33.41
C PRO A 44 -11.76 -7.60 34.74
N PRO A 45 -13.08 -7.91 34.74
CA PRO A 45 -13.73 -8.47 35.92
C PRO A 45 -13.68 -10.01 35.92
N ARG A 46 -13.61 -10.56 37.13
CA ARG A 46 -13.56 -11.98 37.50
C ARG A 46 -14.99 -12.57 37.58
N PRO A 47 -15.25 -13.85 37.28
CA PRO A 47 -16.62 -14.37 37.16
C PRO A 47 -17.25 -14.73 38.52
N LYS A 48 -18.57 -14.53 38.64
CA LYS A 48 -19.43 -15.17 39.63
C LYS A 48 -20.61 -15.86 38.93
N MET A 49 -20.82 -17.13 39.28
CA MET A 49 -21.93 -18.01 38.92
C MET A 49 -23.14 -17.72 39.81
N SER A 50 -24.35 -17.66 39.24
CA SER A 50 -25.59 -18.23 39.81
C SER A 50 -26.80 -18.00 38.88
N ASP A 51 -27.65 -19.02 38.83
CA ASP A 51 -28.77 -19.29 37.91
C ASP A 51 -30.03 -18.40 38.01
N SER A 52 -30.78 -18.43 36.90
CA SER A 52 -32.26 -18.40 36.76
C SER A 52 -32.91 -17.15 36.09
N PRO A 53 -33.92 -17.32 35.20
CA PRO A 53 -34.48 -16.27 34.33
C PRO A 53 -35.78 -15.64 34.86
N PRO A 54 -36.19 -14.47 34.33
CA PRO A 54 -37.54 -14.42 33.73
C PRO A 54 -37.69 -13.52 32.47
N SER A 55 -38.48 -14.03 31.52
CA SER A 55 -39.52 -13.46 30.62
C SER A 55 -39.38 -12.10 29.90
N PRO A 56 -40.00 -11.96 28.70
CA PRO A 56 -39.71 -10.90 27.75
C PRO A 56 -40.57 -9.65 28.00
N THR A 57 -39.95 -8.47 27.92
CA THR A 57 -40.66 -7.20 27.76
C THR A 57 -40.12 -6.48 26.54
N THR A 58 -41.01 -6.27 25.57
CA THR A 58 -40.85 -5.43 24.41
C THR A 58 -40.54 -3.99 24.81
N ALA A 59 -39.40 -3.45 24.38
CA ALA A 59 -39.17 -2.01 24.27
C ALA A 59 -38.25 -1.78 23.08
N GLY A 60 -38.74 -0.99 22.12
CA GLY A 60 -38.04 -0.71 20.87
C GLY A 60 -36.82 0.17 21.05
N ASP A 61 -35.87 -0.01 20.14
CA ASP A 61 -34.85 0.99 19.87
C ASP A 61 -34.64 1.05 18.35
N SER A 62 -35.15 2.11 17.75
CA SER A 62 -34.88 2.52 16.36
C SER A 62 -34.37 3.96 16.42
N GLN A 63 -33.18 4.14 17.00
CA GLN A 63 -32.55 5.47 17.10
C GLN A 63 -31.03 5.32 17.29
N THR A 64 -30.32 4.68 16.35
CA THR A 64 -28.83 4.72 16.36
C THR A 64 -28.22 4.80 14.96
N THR A 65 -28.94 4.47 13.89
CA THR A 65 -28.41 4.49 12.51
C THR A 65 -28.43 5.87 11.84
N ALA A 66 -29.45 6.69 12.05
CA ALA A 66 -29.61 7.96 11.32
C ALA A 66 -28.56 9.05 11.68
N ALA A 67 -28.07 9.06 12.92
CA ALA A 67 -27.09 10.07 13.37
C ALA A 67 -25.71 9.85 12.75
N ASN A 68 -25.26 8.59 12.61
CA ASN A 68 -23.96 8.27 12.02
C ASN A 68 -23.92 8.48 10.49
N GLU A 69 -25.03 8.21 9.79
CA GLU A 69 -25.11 8.44 8.34
C GLU A 69 -25.07 9.93 7.96
N SER A 70 -25.71 10.78 8.78
CA SER A 70 -25.72 12.23 8.55
C SER A 70 -24.35 12.88 8.78
N ASP A 71 -23.59 12.44 9.79
CA ASP A 71 -22.22 12.91 10.04
C ASP A 71 -21.24 12.45 8.94
N SER A 72 -21.35 11.19 8.50
CA SER A 72 -20.55 10.66 7.40
C SER A 72 -20.76 11.47 6.11
N ASN A 73 -22.01 11.74 5.74
CA ASN A 73 -22.33 12.54 4.56
C ASN A 73 -21.80 13.99 4.68
N ALA A 74 -21.85 14.60 5.87
CA ALA A 74 -21.33 15.94 6.10
C ALA A 74 -19.80 16.03 5.91
N LYS A 75 -19.03 15.06 6.42
CA LYS A 75 -17.57 14.97 6.18
C LYS A 75 -17.27 14.80 4.70
N CYS A 76 -18.04 13.94 4.05
CA CYS A 76 -17.92 13.66 2.63
C CYS A 76 -18.12 14.91 1.76
N GLN A 77 -19.19 15.68 2.02
CA GLN A 77 -19.46 16.94 1.32
C GLN A 77 -18.42 18.01 1.61
N THR A 78 -17.89 18.06 2.84
CA THR A 78 -16.82 19.00 3.22
C THR A 78 -15.56 18.72 2.43
N ALA A 79 -15.16 17.45 2.31
CA ALA A 79 -14.00 17.04 1.51
C ALA A 79 -14.16 17.37 0.02
N ILE A 80 -15.35 17.14 -0.56
CA ILE A 80 -15.66 17.52 -1.95
C ILE A 80 -15.55 19.04 -2.14
N ARG A 81 -16.12 19.83 -1.23
CA ARG A 81 -16.09 21.29 -1.31
C ARG A 81 -14.66 21.82 -1.23
N SER A 82 -13.82 21.28 -0.35
CA SER A 82 -12.40 21.68 -0.29
C SER A 82 -11.60 21.20 -1.50
N LEU A 83 -11.96 20.07 -2.13
CA LEU A 83 -11.32 19.64 -3.37
C LEU A 83 -11.63 20.60 -4.53
N SER A 84 -12.84 21.16 -4.55
CA SER A 84 -13.27 22.09 -5.62
C SER A 84 -12.53 23.42 -5.66
N SER A 85 -11.93 23.85 -4.55
CA SER A 85 -11.04 25.01 -4.57
C SER A 85 -9.65 24.69 -5.11
N ILE A 86 -9.26 23.40 -5.17
CA ILE A 86 -7.94 22.94 -5.62
C ILE A 86 -8.00 22.53 -7.10
N VAL A 87 -9.00 21.74 -7.48
CA VAL A 87 -9.18 21.24 -8.85
C VAL A 87 -10.16 22.16 -9.58
N THR A 88 -9.61 23.12 -10.32
CA THR A 88 -10.41 24.14 -11.05
C THR A 88 -10.64 23.78 -12.52
N THR A 89 -10.01 22.73 -13.01
CA THR A 89 -10.01 22.34 -14.43
C THR A 89 -11.22 21.51 -14.84
N THR A 90 -11.97 20.95 -13.88
CA THR A 90 -13.09 20.03 -14.12
C THR A 90 -14.22 20.26 -13.13
N THR A 91 -15.45 19.90 -13.51
CA THR A 91 -16.61 19.94 -12.63
C THR A 91 -16.60 18.73 -11.71
N ILE A 92 -16.57 18.95 -10.40
CA ILE A 92 -16.52 17.86 -9.42
C ILE A 92 -17.95 17.37 -9.11
N PRO A 93 -18.20 16.05 -9.15
CA PRO A 93 -19.48 15.48 -8.74
C PRO A 93 -19.87 15.81 -7.30
N SER A 94 -21.17 15.86 -7.03
CA SER A 94 -21.70 16.18 -5.69
C SER A 94 -21.58 15.03 -4.68
N THR A 95 -21.28 13.81 -5.13
CA THR A 95 -21.15 12.61 -4.28
C THR A 95 -19.80 11.92 -4.48
N ILE A 96 -19.27 11.32 -3.41
CA ILE A 96 -17.93 10.69 -3.44
C ILE A 96 -17.92 9.43 -4.30
N SER A 97 -19.01 8.66 -4.30
CA SER A 97 -19.10 7.45 -5.12
C SER A 97 -18.90 7.78 -6.60
N LEU A 98 -19.53 8.85 -7.09
CA LEU A 98 -19.32 9.33 -8.45
C LEU A 98 -17.90 9.88 -8.66
N LEU A 99 -17.33 10.57 -7.65
CA LEU A 99 -15.96 11.08 -7.69
C LEU A 99 -14.89 9.98 -7.80
N LEU A 100 -15.13 8.81 -7.19
CA LEU A 100 -14.24 7.65 -7.27
C LEU A 100 -14.15 7.11 -8.71
N ASP A 101 -15.28 7.13 -9.43
CA ASP A 101 -15.41 6.63 -10.80
C ASP A 101 -15.15 7.70 -11.87
N ASP A 102 -15.10 8.97 -11.50
CA ASP A 102 -14.89 10.07 -12.44
C ASP A 102 -13.44 10.11 -12.96
N SER A 103 -13.28 9.74 -14.23
CA SER A 103 -11.99 9.74 -14.94
C SER A 103 -11.43 11.14 -15.14
N SER A 104 -12.29 12.15 -15.37
CA SER A 104 -11.85 13.53 -15.63
C SER A 104 -11.24 14.17 -14.38
N VAL A 105 -11.89 13.98 -13.23
CA VAL A 105 -11.38 14.48 -11.95
C VAL A 105 -10.15 13.68 -11.53
N SER A 106 -10.11 12.37 -11.82
CA SER A 106 -8.89 11.57 -11.64
C SER A 106 -7.70 12.12 -12.40
N ALA A 107 -7.88 12.37 -13.70
CA ALA A 107 -6.82 12.91 -14.55
C ALA A 107 -6.39 14.30 -14.09
N ALA A 108 -7.33 15.13 -13.63
CA ALA A 108 -7.02 16.44 -13.07
C ALA A 108 -6.17 16.34 -11.79
N ILE A 109 -6.54 15.47 -10.84
CA ILE A 109 -5.76 15.24 -9.61
C ILE A 109 -4.38 14.65 -9.95
N SER A 110 -4.32 13.65 -10.83
CA SER A 110 -3.06 13.05 -11.26
C SER A 110 -2.15 14.07 -11.95
N SER A 111 -2.68 14.96 -12.78
CA SER A 111 -1.87 16.00 -13.44
C SER A 111 -1.27 16.99 -12.43
N LEU A 112 -2.02 17.38 -11.39
CA LEU A 112 -1.50 18.18 -10.28
C LEU A 112 -0.41 17.44 -9.49
N LEU A 113 -0.57 16.13 -9.25
CA LEU A 113 0.45 15.32 -8.58
C LEU A 113 1.70 15.16 -9.45
N LEU A 114 1.59 15.13 -10.77
CA LEU A 114 2.74 14.97 -11.67
C LEU A 114 3.60 16.23 -11.79
N LEU A 115 3.11 17.41 -11.38
CA LEU A 115 3.87 18.66 -11.43
C LEU A 115 5.21 18.55 -10.68
N PRO A 116 6.31 19.16 -11.17
CA PRO A 116 7.64 19.00 -10.56
C PRO A 116 7.76 19.48 -9.11
N ASP A 117 6.98 20.48 -8.72
CA ASP A 117 6.90 21.09 -7.39
C ASP A 117 5.88 20.40 -6.46
N SER A 118 5.16 19.40 -6.96
CA SER A 118 4.22 18.64 -6.15
C SER A 118 4.94 17.88 -5.02
N GLY A 119 4.22 17.64 -3.92
CA GLY A 119 4.77 16.93 -2.76
C GLY A 119 5.57 17.82 -1.80
N ALA A 120 5.75 19.11 -2.09
CA ALA A 120 6.27 20.07 -1.12
C ALA A 120 5.32 20.24 0.09
N GLY A 121 5.82 20.79 1.20
CA GLY A 121 5.07 20.91 2.46
C GLY A 121 3.87 21.88 2.42
N ASP A 122 3.88 22.81 1.47
CA ASP A 122 2.85 23.80 1.18
C ASP A 122 1.87 23.35 0.08
N ASN A 123 2.03 22.12 -0.45
CA ASN A 123 1.16 21.61 -1.49
C ASN A 123 -0.27 21.35 -0.96
N ASN A 124 -1.23 22.17 -1.42
CA ASN A 124 -2.63 22.11 -0.99
C ASN A 124 -3.28 20.74 -1.25
N LEU A 125 -2.92 20.08 -2.35
CA LEU A 125 -3.48 18.76 -2.68
C LEU A 125 -2.95 17.68 -1.73
N CYS A 126 -1.67 17.71 -1.37
CA CYS A 126 -1.11 16.79 -0.37
C CYS A 126 -1.74 17.01 1.01
N ARG A 127 -1.97 18.27 1.38
CA ARG A 127 -2.69 18.61 2.60
C ARG A 127 -4.13 18.08 2.58
N TRP A 128 -4.84 18.27 1.47
CA TRP A 128 -6.19 17.76 1.29
C TRP A 128 -6.24 16.23 1.37
N LEU A 129 -5.32 15.52 0.73
CA LEU A 129 -5.21 14.05 0.81
C LEU A 129 -4.96 13.57 2.24
N TYR A 130 -4.08 14.27 2.97
CA TYR A 130 -3.81 13.99 4.39
C TYR A 130 -5.07 14.18 5.24
N ASP A 131 -5.72 15.34 5.17
CA ASP A 131 -6.92 15.66 5.97
C ASP A 131 -8.08 14.72 5.63
N THR A 132 -8.24 14.39 4.34
CA THR A 132 -9.25 13.46 3.85
C THR A 132 -9.06 12.06 4.43
N PHE A 133 -7.82 11.59 4.52
CA PHE A 133 -7.52 10.29 5.12
C PHE A 133 -7.68 10.28 6.66
N GLN A 134 -7.63 11.43 7.33
CA GLN A 134 -7.89 11.49 8.78
C GLN A 134 -9.39 11.42 9.14
N SER A 135 -10.30 11.53 8.16
CA SER A 135 -11.75 11.56 8.40
C SER A 135 -12.34 10.26 8.96
N ALA A 136 -11.60 9.15 8.92
CA ALA A 136 -12.03 7.79 9.29
C ALA A 136 -13.20 7.24 8.45
N GLU A 137 -13.59 7.91 7.35
CA GLU A 137 -14.65 7.47 6.46
C GLU A 137 -14.12 6.52 5.37
N PRO A 138 -14.67 5.30 5.21
CA PRO A 138 -14.13 4.30 4.28
C PRO A 138 -14.06 4.74 2.82
N LEU A 139 -15.05 5.50 2.33
CA LEU A 139 -15.06 6.00 0.95
C LEU A 139 -14.01 7.07 0.70
N LEU A 140 -13.75 7.93 1.69
CA LEU A 140 -12.69 8.93 1.63
C LEU A 140 -11.31 8.28 1.71
N HIS A 141 -11.15 7.23 2.54
CA HIS A 141 -9.92 6.43 2.54
C HIS A 141 -9.68 5.79 1.17
N LEU A 142 -10.69 5.19 0.57
CA LEU A 142 -10.58 4.59 -0.77
C LEU A 142 -10.12 5.60 -1.82
N LEU A 143 -10.66 6.83 -1.76
CA LEU A 143 -10.29 7.91 -2.67
C LEU A 143 -8.82 8.31 -2.53
N VAL A 144 -8.29 8.36 -1.31
CA VAL A 144 -6.87 8.63 -1.07
C VAL A 144 -6.00 7.44 -1.52
N LEU A 145 -6.41 6.21 -1.19
CA LEU A 145 -5.69 4.99 -1.57
C LEU A 145 -5.54 4.86 -3.09
N ARG A 146 -6.53 5.30 -3.87
CA ARG A 146 -6.47 5.36 -5.34
C ARG A 146 -5.22 6.06 -5.89
N PHE A 147 -4.71 7.08 -5.20
CA PHE A 147 -3.54 7.84 -5.64
C PHE A 147 -2.23 7.38 -5.00
N VAL A 148 -2.26 6.38 -4.11
CA VAL A 148 -1.05 5.85 -3.45
C VAL A 148 -0.01 5.34 -4.43
N PRO A 149 -0.34 4.59 -5.50
CA PRO A 149 0.67 4.18 -6.48
C PRO A 149 1.41 5.35 -7.13
N LEU A 150 0.66 6.40 -7.50
CA LEU A 150 1.22 7.61 -8.11
C LEU A 150 2.09 8.38 -7.12
N ILE A 151 1.61 8.59 -5.89
CA ILE A 151 2.34 9.27 -4.81
C ILE A 151 3.62 8.51 -4.46
N ALA A 152 3.54 7.19 -4.28
CA ALA A 152 4.71 6.34 -4.02
C ALA A 152 5.70 6.41 -5.20
N GLY A 153 5.19 6.33 -6.44
CA GLY A 153 5.93 6.44 -7.69
C GLY A 153 6.79 7.69 -7.74
N LEU A 154 6.16 8.84 -7.54
CA LEU A 154 6.77 10.15 -7.54
C LEU A 154 7.71 10.35 -6.36
N TYR A 155 7.28 9.96 -5.16
CA TYR A 155 8.08 10.08 -3.95
C TYR A 155 9.41 9.34 -4.10
N LEU A 156 9.39 8.04 -4.41
CA LEU A 156 10.62 7.25 -4.55
C LEU A 156 11.49 7.73 -5.71
N SER A 157 10.89 8.18 -6.82
CA SER A 157 11.65 8.69 -7.98
C SER A 157 12.38 10.00 -7.69
N ARG A 158 11.84 10.84 -6.80
CA ARG A 158 12.39 12.17 -6.49
C ARG A 158 13.31 12.17 -5.26
N VAL A 159 13.31 11.10 -4.46
CA VAL A 159 14.23 10.92 -3.33
C VAL A 159 15.71 11.13 -3.71
N PRO A 160 16.24 10.56 -4.80
CA PRO A 160 17.63 10.81 -5.23
C PRO A 160 17.89 12.26 -5.63
N LEU A 161 16.85 13.00 -6.04
CA LEU A 161 16.93 14.38 -6.51
C LEU A 161 16.95 15.41 -5.37
N ARG A 162 16.78 14.98 -4.11
CA ARG A 162 16.75 15.84 -2.91
C ARG A 162 15.75 17.01 -3.00
N GLN A 163 14.64 16.81 -3.70
CA GLN A 163 13.56 17.79 -3.78
C GLN A 163 12.77 17.84 -2.45
N PRO A 164 12.08 18.96 -2.14
CA PRO A 164 11.15 19.01 -1.01
C PRO A 164 9.99 18.02 -1.21
N GLN A 165 9.81 17.10 -0.27
CA GLN A 165 8.79 16.03 -0.36
C GLN A 165 7.91 15.91 0.89
N ALA A 166 7.92 16.93 1.76
CA ALA A 166 7.25 16.90 3.06
C ALA A 166 5.74 16.63 2.96
N GLY A 167 5.07 17.07 1.89
CA GLY A 167 3.67 16.79 1.61
C GLY A 167 3.42 15.31 1.32
N PHE A 168 4.21 14.69 0.45
CA PHE A 168 4.11 13.25 0.20
C PHE A 168 4.47 12.42 1.44
N GLU A 169 5.49 12.84 2.19
CA GLU A 169 5.88 12.19 3.43
C GLU A 169 4.76 12.26 4.48
N ALA A 170 4.05 13.38 4.58
CA ALA A 170 2.91 13.51 5.49
C ALA A 170 1.77 12.53 5.15
N VAL A 171 1.42 12.39 3.86
CA VAL A 171 0.38 11.44 3.41
C VAL A 171 0.83 10.00 3.69
N LEU A 172 2.05 9.63 3.31
CA LEU A 172 2.58 8.27 3.53
C LEU A 172 2.71 7.94 5.03
N LEU A 173 3.09 8.90 5.88
CA LEU A 173 3.11 8.73 7.33
C LEU A 173 1.71 8.61 7.92
N ALA A 174 0.71 9.29 7.38
CA ALA A 174 -0.68 9.15 7.81
C ALA A 174 -1.19 7.73 7.57
N LEU A 175 -0.96 7.19 6.37
CA LEU A 175 -1.26 5.81 6.00
C LEU A 175 -0.56 4.82 6.94
N TYR A 176 0.74 5.01 7.15
CA TYR A 176 1.53 4.17 8.06
C TYR A 176 1.03 4.22 9.50
N ALA A 177 0.70 5.40 10.01
CA ALA A 177 0.21 5.58 11.38
C ALA A 177 -1.17 4.95 11.58
N HIS A 178 -2.04 5.02 10.56
CA HIS A 178 -3.33 4.33 10.58
C HIS A 178 -3.15 2.82 10.71
N GLU A 179 -2.30 2.22 9.87
CA GLU A 179 -2.03 0.78 9.94
C GLU A 179 -1.35 0.38 11.27
N THR A 180 -0.41 1.19 11.75
CA THR A 180 0.26 0.94 13.03
C THR A 180 -0.72 0.93 14.19
N THR A 181 -1.69 1.85 14.18
CA THR A 181 -2.75 1.92 15.20
C THR A 181 -3.71 0.75 15.08
N SER A 182 -4.10 0.39 13.86
CA SER A 182 -4.96 -0.77 13.56
C SER A 182 -4.35 -2.08 14.08
N ARG A 183 -3.03 -2.26 13.91
CA ARG A 183 -2.33 -3.45 14.40
C ARG A 183 -2.17 -3.51 15.92
N ALA A 184 -2.33 -2.40 16.65
CA ALA A 184 -2.19 -2.33 18.11
C ALA A 184 -0.92 -3.04 18.65
N GLY A 185 0.20 -2.91 17.94
CA GLY A 185 1.48 -3.56 18.29
C GLY A 185 1.58 -5.05 17.97
N GLN A 186 0.58 -5.64 17.32
CA GLN A 186 0.57 -7.05 16.89
C GLN A 186 1.17 -7.22 15.49
N ALA A 187 1.77 -8.38 15.25
CA ALA A 187 2.21 -8.78 13.92
C ALA A 187 1.03 -9.36 13.14
N VAL A 188 1.05 -9.20 11.81
CA VAL A 188 0.06 -9.87 10.96
C VAL A 188 0.51 -11.32 10.79
N THR A 189 -0.30 -12.25 11.30
CA THR A 189 -0.01 -13.68 11.27
C THR A 189 -1.08 -14.45 10.51
N VAL A 190 -0.70 -15.59 9.92
CA VAL A 190 -1.59 -16.52 9.24
C VAL A 190 -1.35 -17.92 9.77
N ASN A 191 -2.42 -18.70 9.92
CA ASN A 191 -2.31 -20.12 10.22
C ASN A 191 -2.06 -20.88 8.92
N ILE A 192 -0.91 -21.55 8.80
CA ILE A 192 -0.57 -22.42 7.70
C ILE A 192 -1.47 -23.67 7.80
N PRO A 193 -2.27 -23.97 6.75
CA PRO A 193 -3.07 -25.19 6.73
C PRO A 193 -2.18 -26.44 6.81
N ASP A 194 -2.58 -27.40 7.64
CA ASP A 194 -1.91 -28.71 7.80
C ASP A 194 -2.88 -29.82 7.37
N LEU A 195 -2.46 -30.63 6.40
CA LEU A 195 -3.24 -31.76 5.89
C LEU A 195 -3.43 -32.88 6.93
N SER A 196 -2.63 -32.88 8.00
CA SER A 196 -2.76 -33.83 9.13
C SER A 196 -4.01 -33.59 9.97
N HIS A 197 -4.64 -32.41 9.84
CA HIS A 197 -5.86 -32.05 10.54
C HIS A 197 -7.03 -31.94 9.54
N PRO A 198 -8.25 -32.38 9.90
CA PRO A 198 -9.41 -32.20 9.04
C PRO A 198 -9.66 -30.70 8.81
N SER A 199 -10.09 -30.37 7.60
CA SER A 199 -10.42 -29.01 7.19
C SER A 199 -11.77 -28.99 6.47
N ILE A 200 -12.23 -27.79 6.10
CA ILE A 200 -13.46 -27.61 5.32
C ILE A 200 -13.41 -28.41 3.99
N TYR A 201 -12.22 -28.66 3.45
CA TYR A 201 -12.04 -29.29 2.13
C TYR A 201 -11.56 -30.74 2.18
N HIS A 202 -11.11 -31.24 3.34
CA HIS A 202 -10.58 -32.60 3.43
C HIS A 202 -10.79 -33.23 4.80
N GLU A 203 -11.04 -34.52 4.82
CA GLU A 203 -11.10 -35.33 6.05
C GLU A 203 -9.78 -36.09 6.23
N SER A 204 -9.28 -36.19 7.46
CA SER A 204 -8.08 -36.98 7.74
C SER A 204 -8.47 -38.44 8.02
N SER A 205 -8.06 -39.36 7.14
CA SER A 205 -8.37 -40.81 7.27
C SER A 205 -7.88 -41.45 8.59
N LYS A 206 -6.92 -40.83 9.27
CA LYS A 206 -6.45 -41.21 10.61
C LYS A 206 -6.75 -40.01 11.50
N GLY A 207 -7.45 -40.24 12.63
CA GLY A 207 -7.79 -39.18 13.58
C GLY A 207 -6.58 -38.34 14.00
N PRO A 208 -6.78 -37.15 14.60
CA PRO A 208 -5.75 -36.13 14.76
C PRO A 208 -4.49 -36.71 15.41
N SER A 209 -3.47 -36.93 14.58
CA SER A 209 -2.15 -37.36 15.03
C SER A 209 -1.50 -36.16 15.71
N LYS A 210 -1.29 -36.22 17.04
CA LYS A 210 -0.47 -35.23 17.74
C LYS A 210 0.99 -35.39 17.34
N ASN A 211 1.40 -34.72 16.27
CA ASN A 211 2.79 -34.54 15.88
C ASN A 211 3.29 -33.20 16.44
N ASN A 212 4.24 -33.25 17.39
CA ASN A 212 4.84 -32.03 17.97
C ASN A 212 5.59 -31.16 16.94
N SER A 213 5.76 -31.63 15.70
CA SER A 213 6.37 -30.89 14.59
C SER A 213 5.43 -29.89 13.90
N THR A 214 4.11 -29.96 14.10
CA THR A 214 3.11 -29.04 13.50
C THR A 214 2.46 -28.11 14.54
N CYS A 215 2.96 -28.08 15.78
CA CYS A 215 2.41 -27.20 16.82
C CYS A 215 2.66 -25.69 16.56
N LEU A 216 3.54 -25.35 15.60
CA LEU A 216 3.85 -24.00 15.17
C LEU A 216 3.27 -23.72 13.77
N ASN A 217 1.95 -23.88 13.61
CA ASN A 217 1.27 -23.57 12.35
C ASN A 217 1.12 -22.07 12.07
N ILE A 218 1.68 -21.18 12.91
CA ILE A 218 1.53 -19.73 12.74
C ILE A 218 2.73 -19.14 12.00
N ALA A 219 2.49 -18.55 10.83
CA ALA A 219 3.48 -17.79 10.08
C ALA A 219 3.26 -16.28 10.20
N VAL A 220 4.34 -15.52 10.37
CA VAL A 220 4.30 -14.05 10.38
C VAL A 220 4.38 -13.52 8.95
N VAL A 221 3.32 -12.89 8.48
CA VAL A 221 3.20 -12.34 7.12
C VAL A 221 3.80 -10.94 7.04
N SER A 222 3.58 -10.12 8.08
CA SER A 222 4.09 -8.76 8.20
C SER A 222 4.47 -8.53 9.66
N SER A 223 5.68 -8.04 9.91
CA SER A 223 6.16 -7.78 11.27
C SER A 223 5.30 -6.73 11.99
N THR A 224 5.48 -6.63 13.31
CA THR A 224 5.00 -5.49 14.09
C THR A 224 5.47 -4.17 13.47
N LEU A 225 4.68 -3.11 13.66
CA LEU A 225 4.97 -1.77 13.21
C LEU A 225 5.23 -0.85 14.41
N ASP A 226 6.26 -0.04 14.31
CA ASP A 226 6.65 0.92 15.34
C ASP A 226 6.18 2.32 14.93
N PRO A 227 5.54 3.11 15.83
CA PRO A 227 5.13 4.47 15.49
C PRO A 227 6.30 5.36 15.06
N HIS A 228 6.11 6.12 13.98
CA HIS A 228 7.13 7.01 13.41
C HIS A 228 6.55 8.40 13.14
N GLY A 229 7.28 9.44 13.54
CA GLY A 229 6.88 10.84 13.30
C GLY A 229 7.53 11.49 12.08
N THR A 230 8.55 10.87 11.49
CA THR A 230 9.28 11.40 10.32
C THR A 230 9.75 10.25 9.41
N VAL A 231 9.86 10.51 8.10
CA VAL A 231 10.36 9.52 7.14
C VAL A 231 11.88 9.57 7.09
N ARG A 232 12.53 8.51 7.60
CA ARG A 232 13.99 8.34 7.51
C ARG A 232 14.36 7.39 6.38
N SER A 233 15.56 7.54 5.80
CA SER A 233 16.04 6.69 4.70
C SER A 233 15.97 5.19 5.01
N THR A 234 16.32 4.79 6.24
CA THR A 234 16.30 3.39 6.71
C THR A 234 14.90 2.80 6.85
N ARG A 235 13.87 3.63 7.04
CA ARG A 235 12.47 3.20 7.25
C ARG A 235 11.58 3.51 6.05
N ARG A 236 12.05 4.33 5.11
CA ARG A 236 11.31 4.77 3.93
C ARG A 236 10.65 3.62 3.18
N ALA A 237 11.41 2.58 2.87
CA ALA A 237 10.91 1.43 2.14
C ALA A 237 9.78 0.71 2.88
N ARG A 238 9.88 0.60 4.21
CA ARG A 238 8.81 -0.01 5.03
C ARG A 238 7.56 0.87 5.10
N ILE A 239 7.72 2.18 5.24
CA ILE A 239 6.59 3.14 5.25
C ILE A 239 5.83 3.08 3.92
N VAL A 240 6.55 3.16 2.80
CA VAL A 240 5.94 3.04 1.46
C VAL A 240 5.36 1.65 1.25
N GLY A 241 6.05 0.60 1.69
CA GLY A 241 5.57 -0.78 1.60
C GLY A 241 4.23 -0.96 2.34
N VAL A 242 4.07 -0.39 3.53
CA VAL A 242 2.80 -0.43 4.28
C VAL A 242 1.69 0.37 3.57
N ALA A 243 2.01 1.52 2.98
CA ALA A 243 1.03 2.25 2.16
C ALA A 243 0.55 1.41 0.96
N LEU A 244 1.47 0.65 0.33
CA LEU A 244 1.13 -0.30 -0.72
C LEU A 244 0.37 -1.53 -0.20
N GLU A 245 0.61 -1.99 1.03
CA GLU A 245 -0.20 -3.03 1.69
C GLU A 245 -1.66 -2.56 1.89
N LEU A 246 -1.86 -1.31 2.32
CA LEU A 246 -3.21 -0.71 2.42
C LEU A 246 -3.89 -0.60 1.05
N TYR A 247 -3.16 -0.12 0.04
CA TYR A 247 -3.68 -0.12 -1.34
C TYR A 247 -4.08 -1.53 -1.81
N TYR A 248 -3.24 -2.54 -1.52
CA TYR A 248 -3.53 -3.92 -1.87
C TYR A 248 -4.78 -4.46 -1.18
N SER A 249 -5.07 -4.05 0.06
CA SER A 249 -6.27 -4.50 0.78
C SER A 249 -7.59 -4.11 0.09
N GLU A 250 -7.57 -3.02 -0.68
CA GLU A 250 -8.74 -2.51 -1.44
C GLU A 250 -8.56 -2.67 -2.96
N ILE A 251 -7.60 -3.48 -3.42
CA ILE A 251 -7.19 -3.56 -4.85
C ILE A 251 -8.31 -3.95 -5.81
N SER A 252 -9.29 -4.72 -5.35
CA SER A 252 -10.47 -5.11 -6.13
C SER A 252 -11.35 -3.91 -6.50
N ARG A 253 -11.37 -2.89 -5.65
CA ARG A 253 -12.13 -1.65 -5.84
C ARG A 253 -11.32 -0.55 -6.51
N MET A 254 -10.01 -0.76 -6.71
CA MET A 254 -9.14 0.24 -7.35
C MET A 254 -9.37 0.28 -8.86
N PRO A 255 -9.52 1.48 -9.45
CA PRO A 255 -9.74 1.61 -10.87
C PRO A 255 -8.49 1.23 -11.67
N ARG A 256 -8.73 0.93 -12.93
CA ARG A 256 -7.73 0.55 -13.92
C ARG A 256 -6.53 1.50 -13.97
N GLU A 257 -6.78 2.82 -14.03
CA GLU A 257 -5.72 3.82 -14.15
C GLU A 257 -4.74 3.80 -12.96
N SER A 258 -5.25 3.60 -11.74
CA SER A 258 -4.42 3.47 -10.54
C SER A 258 -3.48 2.25 -10.62
N LYS A 259 -3.97 1.13 -11.16
CA LYS A 259 -3.18 -0.08 -11.41
C LYS A 259 -2.13 0.13 -12.51
N LEU A 260 -2.44 0.88 -13.55
CA LEU A 260 -1.47 1.25 -14.59
C LEU A 260 -0.37 2.15 -14.04
N ASP A 261 -0.72 3.16 -13.24
CA ASP A 261 0.26 4.02 -12.57
C ASP A 261 1.21 3.21 -11.68
N PHE A 262 0.67 2.21 -10.97
CA PHE A 262 1.47 1.27 -10.19
C PHE A 262 2.47 0.48 -11.06
N CYS A 263 2.02 -0.08 -12.19
CA CYS A 263 2.88 -0.85 -13.08
C CYS A 263 3.99 0.02 -13.69
N LYS A 264 3.64 1.23 -14.15
CA LYS A 264 4.60 2.22 -14.68
C LYS A 264 5.64 2.61 -13.63
N ALA A 265 5.22 2.83 -12.38
CA ALA A 265 6.14 3.12 -11.28
C ALA A 265 7.12 1.96 -11.03
N CYS A 266 6.65 0.72 -11.05
CA CYS A 266 7.49 -0.47 -10.90
C CYS A 266 8.54 -0.61 -12.01
N GLU A 267 8.16 -0.41 -13.28
CA GLU A 267 9.10 -0.41 -14.42
C GLU A 267 10.18 0.65 -14.24
N LYS A 268 9.78 1.87 -13.84
CA LYS A 268 10.72 2.97 -13.58
C LYS A 268 11.67 2.65 -12.43
N TRP A 269 11.18 2.10 -11.31
CA TRP A 269 12.01 1.77 -10.15
C TRP A 269 13.00 0.63 -10.41
N ALA A 270 12.64 -0.32 -11.28
CA ALA A 270 13.54 -1.37 -11.72
C ALA A 270 14.76 -0.83 -12.49
N GLY A 271 14.71 0.42 -12.97
CA GLY A 271 15.83 1.10 -13.60
C GLY A 271 15.72 1.22 -15.11
N GLY A 272 14.53 1.01 -15.70
CA GLY A 272 14.20 1.46 -17.05
C GLY A 272 15.12 1.01 -18.19
N ASN A 273 15.90 -0.06 -18.02
CA ASN A 273 16.73 -0.63 -19.09
C ASN A 273 16.12 -1.97 -19.51
N GLY A 274 15.22 -1.90 -20.48
CA GLY A 274 14.77 -3.04 -21.27
C GLY A 274 15.90 -3.58 -22.14
N ALA A 275 16.94 -4.16 -21.54
CA ALA A 275 17.67 -5.22 -22.20
C ALA A 275 16.85 -6.49 -21.97
N VAL A 276 15.93 -6.76 -22.90
CA VAL A 276 15.18 -8.00 -22.94
C VAL A 276 16.19 -9.12 -23.21
N MET A 277 16.73 -9.74 -22.16
CA MET A 277 17.43 -11.01 -22.31
C MET A 277 16.35 -12.09 -22.41
N ILE A 278 15.79 -12.28 -23.60
CA ILE A 278 15.06 -13.51 -23.93
C ILE A 278 16.12 -14.60 -24.07
N PRO A 279 16.15 -15.64 -23.22
CA PRO A 279 16.86 -16.86 -23.60
C PRO A 279 16.02 -17.49 -24.72
N HIS A 280 16.54 -17.50 -25.95
CA HIS A 280 15.94 -18.02 -27.21
C HIS A 280 15.32 -17.00 -28.19
N ALA A 281 16.03 -15.91 -28.50
CA ALA A 281 15.86 -15.28 -29.81
C ALA A 281 17.24 -15.03 -30.41
N GLU A 282 17.45 -15.59 -31.60
CA GLU A 282 18.65 -15.41 -32.40
C GLU A 282 18.89 -13.91 -32.69
N GLU A 283 20.16 -13.59 -32.82
CA GLU A 283 20.72 -12.26 -33.00
C GLU A 283 20.08 -11.51 -34.17
N GLU A 284 19.38 -10.40 -33.88
CA GLU A 284 19.38 -9.13 -34.61
C GLU A 284 18.17 -8.29 -34.18
N SER A 285 18.35 -7.38 -33.22
CA SER A 285 17.46 -6.22 -33.14
C SER A 285 18.23 -5.01 -32.64
N VAL A 286 18.33 -4.04 -33.53
CA VAL A 286 18.99 -2.75 -33.37
C VAL A 286 18.50 -2.09 -32.07
N VAL A 287 19.43 -1.90 -31.13
CA VAL A 287 19.18 -1.24 -29.85
C VAL A 287 18.84 0.23 -30.13
N ALA A 288 17.55 0.53 -30.20
CA ALA A 288 17.06 1.90 -30.11
C ALA A 288 17.31 2.38 -28.67
N ARG A 289 18.48 2.97 -28.44
CA ARG A 289 18.76 3.72 -27.22
C ARG A 289 17.80 4.91 -27.18
N SER A 290 16.80 4.84 -26.31
CA SER A 290 16.03 6.03 -25.94
C SER A 290 16.92 6.89 -25.04
N GLU A 291 17.72 7.76 -25.67
CA GLU A 291 18.41 8.85 -24.97
C GLU A 291 17.39 9.96 -24.65
N LYS A 292 16.85 9.91 -23.41
CA LYS A 292 16.47 11.05 -22.54
C LYS A 292 15.35 10.65 -21.57
N ASP A 293 15.73 10.33 -20.33
CA ASP A 293 15.39 11.23 -19.21
C ASP A 293 16.38 11.01 -18.06
N GLY A 294 16.83 12.12 -17.48
CA GLY A 294 18.14 12.24 -16.85
C GLY A 294 18.31 11.53 -15.51
N GLY A 295 19.55 11.12 -15.24
CA GLY A 295 20.22 11.22 -13.93
C GLY A 295 19.49 10.67 -12.69
N GLY A 296 18.49 9.81 -12.84
CA GLY A 296 17.74 9.25 -11.73
C GLY A 296 18.59 8.24 -10.99
N GLY A 297 19.12 8.61 -9.84
CA GLY A 297 19.86 7.68 -8.98
C GLY A 297 19.07 6.39 -8.75
N ARG A 298 19.76 5.24 -8.77
CA ARG A 298 19.13 3.93 -8.56
C ARG A 298 18.38 3.93 -7.22
N ILE A 299 17.09 3.56 -7.25
CA ILE A 299 16.27 3.41 -6.04
C ILE A 299 16.62 2.07 -5.39
N HIS A 300 16.75 2.06 -4.06
CA HIS A 300 16.96 0.84 -3.30
C HIS A 300 15.60 0.15 -3.07
N LEU A 301 15.48 -1.11 -3.50
CA LEU A 301 14.26 -1.91 -3.43
C LEU A 301 14.43 -3.11 -2.47
N PRO A 302 14.42 -2.88 -1.15
CA PRO A 302 14.51 -3.97 -0.19
C PRO A 302 13.22 -4.80 -0.19
N TRP A 303 13.30 -6.00 0.38
CA TRP A 303 12.19 -6.97 0.32
C TRP A 303 10.88 -6.46 0.91
N GLU A 304 10.93 -5.61 1.95
CA GLU A 304 9.74 -5.04 2.60
C GLU A 304 8.92 -4.14 1.66
N LEU A 305 9.56 -3.60 0.61
CA LEU A 305 8.90 -2.84 -0.44
C LEU A 305 8.50 -3.75 -1.61
N VAL A 306 9.36 -4.71 -1.99
CA VAL A 306 9.11 -5.61 -3.11
C VAL A 306 7.96 -6.59 -2.82
N GLN A 307 7.80 -7.04 -1.58
CA GLN A 307 6.75 -7.98 -1.19
C GLN A 307 5.33 -7.50 -1.52
N PRO A 308 4.87 -6.30 -1.09
CA PRO A 308 3.57 -5.79 -1.51
C PRO A 308 3.51 -5.52 -3.01
N MET A 309 4.63 -5.14 -3.64
CA MET A 309 4.65 -4.94 -5.10
C MET A 309 4.31 -6.23 -5.86
N MET A 310 4.89 -7.38 -5.45
CA MET A 310 4.59 -8.68 -6.06
C MET A 310 3.12 -9.07 -5.90
N ARG A 311 2.49 -8.75 -4.74
CA ARG A 311 1.06 -9.03 -4.52
C ARG A 311 0.16 -8.21 -5.44
N ILE A 312 0.47 -6.92 -5.58
CA ILE A 312 -0.26 -6.01 -6.46
C ILE A 312 -0.08 -6.45 -7.93
N LEU A 313 1.15 -6.77 -8.36
CA LEU A 313 1.39 -7.26 -9.73
C LEU A 313 0.70 -8.61 -9.97
N GLY A 314 0.69 -9.51 -8.99
CA GLY A 314 -0.04 -10.77 -9.10
C GLY A 314 -1.54 -10.56 -9.35
N HIS A 315 -2.16 -9.61 -8.65
CA HIS A 315 -3.54 -9.19 -8.93
C HIS A 315 -3.70 -8.62 -10.34
N CYS A 316 -2.80 -7.71 -10.75
CA CYS A 316 -2.87 -7.11 -12.09
C CYS A 316 -2.63 -8.12 -13.23
N LEU A 317 -1.92 -9.22 -12.96
CA LEU A 317 -1.65 -10.28 -13.93
C LEU A 317 -2.80 -11.29 -14.04
N MET A 318 -3.39 -11.69 -12.91
CA MET A 318 -4.30 -12.84 -12.83
C MET A 318 -5.72 -12.49 -12.35
N GLY A 319 -5.88 -11.37 -11.65
CA GLY A 319 -7.16 -10.97 -11.03
C GLY A 319 -7.92 -9.91 -11.84
N THR A 320 -7.45 -9.53 -13.02
CA THR A 320 -8.10 -8.59 -13.92
C THR A 320 -9.07 -9.29 -14.85
N LYS A 321 -10.16 -8.62 -15.22
CA LYS A 321 -11.09 -9.14 -16.23
C LYS A 321 -10.38 -9.20 -17.59
N VAL A 322 -10.88 -10.04 -18.49
CA VAL A 322 -10.35 -10.18 -19.86
C VAL A 322 -10.24 -8.83 -20.60
N GLU A 323 -11.11 -7.88 -20.25
CA GLU A 323 -11.18 -6.52 -20.81
C GLU A 323 -10.00 -5.61 -20.41
N ASP A 324 -9.27 -5.95 -19.34
CA ASP A 324 -8.16 -5.15 -18.80
C ASP A 324 -6.78 -5.60 -19.31
N ARG A 325 -6.73 -6.02 -20.58
CA ARG A 325 -5.50 -6.53 -21.21
C ARG A 325 -4.30 -5.59 -21.08
N GLU A 326 -4.51 -4.27 -21.16
CA GLU A 326 -3.44 -3.29 -21.00
C GLU A 326 -2.80 -3.36 -19.59
N VAL A 327 -3.61 -3.56 -18.54
CA VAL A 327 -3.13 -3.69 -17.16
C VAL A 327 -2.30 -4.96 -17.02
N THR A 328 -2.78 -6.07 -17.57
CA THR A 328 -2.06 -7.35 -17.56
C THR A 328 -0.72 -7.25 -18.30
N GLU A 329 -0.69 -6.59 -19.46
CA GLU A 329 0.55 -6.38 -20.23
C GLU A 329 1.52 -5.44 -19.49
N ALA A 330 1.03 -4.35 -18.90
CA ALA A 330 1.85 -3.45 -18.08
C ALA A 330 2.41 -4.15 -16.85
N ALA A 331 1.58 -4.96 -16.16
CA ALA A 331 2.02 -5.75 -15.01
C ALA A 331 3.07 -6.79 -15.40
N SER A 332 2.97 -7.39 -16.60
CA SER A 332 3.97 -8.32 -17.12
C SER A 332 5.31 -7.62 -17.35
N ARG A 333 5.33 -6.45 -17.98
CA ARG A 333 6.56 -5.67 -18.20
C ARG A 333 7.17 -5.21 -16.88
N ALA A 334 6.35 -4.75 -15.94
CA ALA A 334 6.77 -4.41 -14.59
C ALA A 334 7.40 -5.60 -13.85
N CYS A 335 6.75 -6.77 -13.88
CA CYS A 335 7.24 -7.99 -13.25
C CYS A 335 8.56 -8.46 -13.87
N GLN A 336 8.68 -8.42 -15.19
CA GLN A 336 9.93 -8.75 -15.89
C GLN A 336 11.06 -7.79 -15.54
N SER A 337 10.78 -6.49 -15.52
CA SER A 337 11.76 -5.47 -15.14
C SER A 337 12.26 -5.68 -13.70
N LEU A 338 11.35 -5.96 -12.77
CA LEU A 338 11.69 -6.26 -11.38
C LEU A 338 12.42 -7.59 -11.22
N TYR A 339 12.12 -8.60 -12.03
CA TYR A 339 12.86 -9.86 -12.05
C TYR A 339 14.32 -9.66 -12.47
N LEU A 340 14.55 -8.95 -13.59
CA LEU A 340 15.90 -8.59 -14.06
C LEU A 340 16.64 -7.75 -13.01
N ARG A 341 15.93 -6.82 -12.37
CA ARG A 341 16.50 -6.03 -11.28
C ARG A 341 16.88 -6.89 -10.07
N ALA A 342 16.04 -7.85 -9.70
CA ALA A 342 16.29 -8.75 -8.59
C ALA A 342 17.49 -9.68 -8.85
N LEU A 343 17.69 -10.11 -10.09
CA LEU A 343 18.90 -10.84 -10.52
C LEU A 343 20.16 -9.98 -10.35
N HIS A 344 20.11 -8.72 -10.82
CA HIS A 344 21.23 -7.79 -10.67
C HIS A 344 21.55 -7.52 -9.19
N ASP A 345 20.54 -7.37 -8.35
CA ASP A 345 20.70 -7.10 -6.91
C ASP A 345 20.93 -8.38 -6.07
N ILE A 346 20.93 -9.57 -6.70
CA ILE A 346 21.09 -10.88 -6.06
C ILE A 346 20.13 -11.03 -4.87
N ASN A 347 18.85 -10.70 -5.08
CA ASN A 347 17.81 -10.82 -4.06
C ASN A 347 17.00 -12.10 -4.29
N PRO A 348 17.30 -13.22 -3.58
CA PRO A 348 16.69 -14.51 -3.85
C PRO A 348 15.17 -14.52 -3.64
N LYS A 349 14.66 -13.78 -2.64
CA LYS A 349 13.21 -13.70 -2.39
C LYS A 349 12.48 -13.02 -3.54
N ALA A 350 13.05 -11.93 -4.07
CA ALA A 350 12.49 -11.21 -5.20
C ALA A 350 12.62 -12.00 -6.51
N ILE A 351 13.75 -12.68 -6.75
CA ILE A 351 13.95 -13.57 -7.89
C ILE A 351 12.88 -14.66 -7.92
N LEU A 352 12.68 -15.35 -6.79
CA LEU A 352 11.67 -16.41 -6.68
C LEU A 352 10.26 -15.85 -6.89
N ALA A 353 9.89 -14.78 -6.20
CA ALA A 353 8.53 -14.23 -6.30
C ALA A 353 8.20 -13.73 -7.72
N ALA A 354 9.08 -12.92 -8.32
CA ALA A 354 8.84 -12.39 -9.66
C ALA A 354 8.93 -13.48 -10.74
N GLY A 355 9.88 -14.40 -10.62
CA GLY A 355 10.01 -15.54 -11.55
C GLY A 355 8.79 -16.47 -11.48
N SER A 356 8.27 -16.76 -10.29
CA SER A 356 7.03 -17.53 -10.12
C SER A 356 5.83 -16.85 -10.78
N LEU A 357 5.66 -15.54 -10.64
CA LEU A 357 4.57 -14.81 -11.29
C LEU A 357 4.68 -14.83 -12.82
N LEU A 358 5.89 -14.68 -13.37
CA LEU A 358 6.11 -14.78 -14.82
C LEU A 358 5.76 -16.18 -15.34
N ARG A 359 6.19 -17.23 -14.64
CA ARG A 359 5.84 -18.62 -14.99
C ARG A 359 4.35 -18.89 -14.88
N LEU A 360 3.68 -18.39 -13.85
CA LEU A 360 2.21 -18.53 -13.71
C LEU A 360 1.47 -17.86 -14.87
N ARG A 361 1.93 -16.68 -15.32
CA ARG A 361 1.39 -16.02 -16.51
C ARG A 361 1.59 -16.88 -17.77
N GLU A 362 2.79 -17.41 -17.99
CA GLU A 362 3.06 -18.30 -19.14
C GLU A 362 2.12 -19.52 -19.13
N MET A 363 1.92 -20.13 -17.97
CA MET A 363 1.01 -21.25 -17.80
C MET A 363 -0.45 -20.87 -18.08
N ALA A 364 -0.89 -19.67 -17.67
CA ALA A 364 -2.23 -19.17 -17.93
C ALA A 364 -2.50 -18.84 -19.41
N LEU A 365 -1.44 -18.50 -20.17
CA LEU A 365 -1.53 -18.26 -21.61
C LEU A 365 -1.48 -19.56 -22.43
N ASP A 366 -1.01 -20.67 -21.86
CA ASP A 366 -0.97 -21.96 -22.55
C ASP A 366 -2.41 -22.50 -22.75
N PRO A 367 -2.86 -22.66 -24.01
CA PRO A 367 -4.22 -23.15 -24.30
C PRO A 367 -4.50 -24.55 -23.73
N LYS A 368 -3.47 -25.35 -23.43
CA LYS A 368 -3.63 -26.68 -22.80
C LYS A 368 -4.08 -26.61 -21.35
N ASN A 369 -3.85 -25.48 -20.67
CA ASN A 369 -4.17 -25.28 -19.26
C ASN A 369 -5.49 -24.52 -19.04
N GLN A 370 -6.22 -24.17 -20.11
CA GLN A 370 -7.51 -23.47 -20.04
C GLN A 370 -8.70 -24.40 -19.71
N ILE A 371 -8.44 -25.66 -19.35
CA ILE A 371 -9.47 -26.59 -18.91
C ILE A 371 -9.79 -26.28 -17.44
N ASP A 372 -11.00 -25.76 -17.19
CA ASP A 372 -11.50 -25.56 -15.83
C ASP A 372 -11.78 -26.92 -15.18
N GLN A 373 -10.86 -27.38 -14.33
CA GLN A 373 -11.02 -28.64 -13.59
C GLN A 373 -12.10 -28.56 -12.50
N THR A 374 -12.69 -27.38 -12.26
CA THR A 374 -13.78 -27.17 -11.31
C THR A 374 -15.17 -27.22 -11.95
N GLU A 375 -15.25 -27.21 -13.29
CA GLU A 375 -16.48 -27.54 -14.00
C GLU A 375 -16.73 -29.04 -13.92
N ILE A 376 -17.68 -29.44 -13.06
CA ILE A 376 -18.23 -30.78 -13.10
C ILE A 376 -19.02 -30.88 -14.40
N SER A 377 -18.51 -31.64 -15.38
CA SER A 377 -19.26 -31.95 -16.60
C SER A 377 -20.62 -32.52 -16.20
N ASN A 378 -21.71 -31.87 -16.64
CA ASN A 378 -23.11 -32.26 -16.32
C ASN A 378 -23.52 -33.64 -16.88
N ASP A 379 -22.59 -34.40 -17.44
CA ASP A 379 -22.82 -35.71 -18.05
C ASP A 379 -23.14 -36.84 -17.04
N ASN A 380 -23.07 -36.55 -15.73
CA ASN A 380 -23.37 -37.51 -14.66
C ASN A 380 -24.61 -37.14 -13.80
N LEU A 381 -25.55 -36.36 -14.33
CA LEU A 381 -26.86 -36.20 -13.71
C LEU A 381 -27.69 -37.47 -13.99
N LEU A 382 -27.70 -38.40 -13.03
CA LEU A 382 -28.70 -39.48 -12.99
C LEU A 382 -30.07 -38.83 -12.88
N SER A 383 -30.88 -38.94 -13.93
CA SER A 383 -32.29 -38.54 -13.92
C SER A 383 -33.03 -39.37 -12.87
N VAL A 384 -33.48 -38.70 -11.80
CA VAL A 384 -34.43 -39.25 -10.81
C VAL A 384 -35.84 -38.90 -11.21
#